data_AF-A0A524G7Q9-F1
#
_entry.id   AF-A0A524G7Q9-F1
#
_cell.length_a   1.000
_cell.length_b   1.000
_cell.length_c   1.000
_cell.angle_alpha   90.00
_cell.angle_beta   90.00
_cell.angle_gamma   90.00
#
_symmetry.space_group_name_H-M   'P 1'
#
loop_
_entity.id
_entity.type
_entity.pdbx_description
1 polymer ?
#
loop_
_entity_poly.entity_id
_entity_poly.type
_entity_poly.pdbx_seq_one_letter_code
_entity_poly.pdbx_strand_id
1 'polypeptide(L)'
;MTPIKTRQGFTWTPVNIEEKLKCLLDTIEKTRNNTPKNKTRLLNKIDRWKTQIVEITDRIQHIRNELKPDLEKTLGLKIRNKEFLVVAMFQPSTKNLFLEIEAEYRREDNVFGLERFEDLISLSEVAKVIALLGDAAISMGVLYHLWQPNVVDVGRLTQSKANIVSNENIANLCDRWGLYEKRIHFDPEIPSKSEIEHDKGTLVEAIYGIIQMEYGFEKVLKNIHHLF
;
A
#
# COMPACT_ATOMS: atom_id res chain seq x y z
N MET A 1 -1.80 36.44 -4.69
CA MET A 1 -0.69 35.64 -4.14
C MET A 1 -0.35 34.55 -5.14
N THR A 2 0.85 34.57 -5.70
CA THR A 2 1.33 33.50 -6.57
C THR A 2 1.61 32.28 -5.69
N PRO A 3 1.07 31.09 -5.96
CA PRO A 3 1.34 29.92 -5.14
C PRO A 3 2.85 29.64 -5.12
N ILE A 4 3.39 29.42 -3.93
CA ILE A 4 4.76 28.96 -3.72
C ILE A 4 4.85 27.60 -4.41
N LYS A 5 5.50 27.55 -5.58
CA LYS A 5 5.89 26.29 -6.21
C LYS A 5 6.91 25.63 -5.29
N THR A 6 6.48 24.67 -4.48
CA THR A 6 7.40 23.76 -3.80
C THR A 6 8.20 23.03 -4.89
N ARG A 7 9.48 23.39 -5.03
CA ARG A 7 10.40 22.87 -6.06
C ARG A 7 10.84 21.42 -5.80
N GLN A 8 10.45 20.81 -4.69
CA GLN A 8 10.72 19.39 -4.44
C GLN A 8 9.58 18.57 -5.02
N GLY A 9 9.74 18.16 -6.27
CA GLY A 9 8.96 17.04 -6.79
C GLY A 9 9.28 15.78 -5.99
N PHE A 10 8.28 14.94 -5.74
CA PHE A 10 8.49 13.64 -5.14
C PHE A 10 9.42 12.80 -6.05
N THR A 11 10.63 12.48 -5.59
CA THR A 11 11.54 11.56 -6.28
C THR A 11 11.35 10.17 -5.72
N TRP A 12 10.65 9.30 -6.46
CA TRP A 12 10.59 7.87 -6.17
C TRP A 12 11.88 7.20 -6.65
N THR A 13 12.55 6.48 -5.76
CA THR A 13 13.57 5.51 -6.16
C THR A 13 12.90 4.14 -6.26
N PRO A 14 12.91 3.49 -7.44
CA PRO A 14 12.35 2.15 -7.59
C PRO A 14 12.96 1.16 -6.60
N VAL A 15 12.11 0.44 -5.87
CA VAL A 15 12.51 -0.56 -4.89
C VAL A 15 12.93 -1.86 -5.57
N ASN A 16 12.42 -2.14 -6.78
CA ASN A 16 12.56 -3.41 -7.51
C ASN A 16 12.04 -4.61 -6.70
N ILE A 17 10.80 -4.47 -6.20
CA ILE A 17 10.17 -5.41 -5.24
C ILE A 17 10.26 -6.86 -5.72
N GLU A 18 9.85 -7.15 -6.95
CA GLU A 18 9.85 -8.53 -7.48
C GLU A 18 11.26 -9.11 -7.65
N GLU A 19 12.24 -8.29 -8.04
CA GLU A 19 13.62 -8.74 -8.15
C GLU A 19 14.16 -9.13 -6.78
N LYS A 20 13.85 -8.33 -5.76
CA LYS A 20 14.20 -8.63 -4.36
C LYS A 20 13.47 -9.87 -3.86
N LEU A 21 12.18 -10.03 -4.12
CA LEU A 21 11.44 -11.23 -3.72
C LEU A 21 11.99 -12.49 -4.42
N LYS A 22 12.32 -12.41 -5.71
CA LYS A 22 12.94 -13.51 -6.46
C LYS A 22 14.30 -13.89 -5.87
N CYS A 23 15.17 -12.90 -5.65
CA CYS A 23 16.48 -13.16 -5.06
C CYS A 23 16.37 -13.74 -3.64
N LEU A 24 15.38 -13.30 -2.86
CA LEU A 24 15.11 -13.85 -1.54
C LEU A 24 14.65 -15.31 -1.62
N LEU A 25 13.74 -15.61 -2.55
CA LEU A 25 13.26 -16.97 -2.80
C LEU A 25 14.40 -17.91 -3.21
N ASP A 26 15.25 -17.49 -4.15
CA ASP A 26 16.44 -18.25 -4.57
C ASP A 26 17.39 -18.52 -3.39
N THR A 27 17.52 -17.56 -2.47
CA THR A 27 18.33 -17.69 -1.25
C THR A 27 17.72 -18.71 -0.29
N ILE A 28 16.40 -18.63 -0.05
CA ILE A 28 15.64 -19.58 0.76
C ILE A 28 15.75 -21.01 0.21
N GLU A 29 15.66 -21.18 -1.11
CA GLU A 29 15.78 -22.49 -1.76
C GLU A 29 17.19 -23.08 -1.63
N LYS A 30 18.23 -22.26 -1.79
CA LYS A 30 19.62 -22.69 -1.55
C LYS A 30 19.83 -23.12 -0.10
N THR A 31 19.35 -22.34 0.86
CA THR A 31 19.42 -22.69 2.29
C THR A 31 18.69 -24.00 2.57
N ARG A 32 17.51 -24.19 1.99
CA ARG A 32 16.74 -25.43 2.10
C ARG A 32 17.54 -26.64 1.62
N ASN A 33 18.12 -26.56 0.42
CA ASN A 33 18.84 -27.66 -0.20
C ASN A 33 20.12 -28.03 0.55
N ASN A 34 20.75 -27.06 1.21
CA ASN A 34 21.96 -27.26 2.00
C ASN A 34 21.67 -27.67 3.47
N THR A 35 20.41 -27.58 3.92
CA THR A 35 20.04 -27.91 5.29
C THR A 35 19.88 -29.43 5.47
N PRO A 36 20.59 -30.05 6.44
CA PRO A 36 20.44 -31.47 6.75
C PRO A 36 18.99 -31.85 7.12
N LYS A 37 18.53 -33.01 6.64
CA LYS A 37 17.16 -33.51 6.86
C LYS A 37 16.75 -33.69 8.32
N ASN A 38 17.73 -33.84 9.23
CA ASN A 38 17.49 -33.96 10.67
C ASN A 38 17.18 -32.61 11.36
N LYS A 39 17.38 -31.47 10.69
CA LYS A 39 17.01 -30.13 11.20
C LYS A 39 15.55 -29.79 10.86
N THR A 40 14.62 -30.65 11.27
CA THR A 40 13.18 -30.57 10.93
C THR A 40 12.56 -29.21 11.26
N ARG A 41 12.88 -28.62 12.42
CA ARG A 41 12.37 -27.30 12.81
C ARG A 41 12.78 -26.18 11.85
N LEU A 42 14.05 -26.18 11.41
CA LEU A 42 14.56 -25.18 10.46
C LEU A 42 13.95 -25.38 9.08
N LEU A 43 13.85 -26.63 8.62
CA LEU A 43 13.21 -26.97 7.34
C LEU A 43 11.76 -26.51 7.29
N ASN A 44 10.99 -26.74 8.36
CA ASN A 44 9.59 -26.27 8.45
C ASN A 44 9.49 -24.74 8.38
N LYS A 45 10.44 -24.03 9.02
CA LYS A 45 10.50 -22.56 9.00
C LYS A 45 10.77 -22.04 7.58
N ILE A 46 11.75 -22.64 6.90
CA ILE A 46 12.14 -22.34 5.51
C ILE A 46 10.98 -22.61 4.54
N ASP A 47 10.29 -23.75 4.68
CA ASP A 47 9.16 -24.12 3.84
C ASP A 47 7.97 -23.16 4.01
N ARG A 48 7.71 -22.72 5.25
CA ARG A 48 6.70 -21.69 5.53
C ARG A 48 7.08 -20.36 4.86
N TRP A 49 8.31 -19.89 5.03
CA TRP A 49 8.75 -18.64 4.39
C TRP A 49 8.66 -18.70 2.87
N LYS A 50 9.09 -19.80 2.25
CA LYS A 50 8.94 -20.03 0.82
C LYS A 50 7.48 -19.86 0.39
N THR A 51 6.56 -20.50 1.10
CA THR A 51 5.11 -20.40 0.82
C THR A 51 4.63 -18.96 0.91
N GLN A 52 5.01 -18.23 1.96
CA GLN A 52 4.61 -16.84 2.18
C GLN A 52 5.18 -15.88 1.12
N ILE A 53 6.43 -16.07 0.67
CA ILE A 53 7.04 -15.25 -0.39
C ILE A 53 6.38 -15.52 -1.75
N VAL A 54 6.02 -16.78 -2.02
CA VAL A 54 5.25 -17.15 -3.22
C VAL A 54 3.87 -16.49 -3.18
N GLU A 55 3.17 -16.54 -2.04
CA GLU A 55 1.87 -15.89 -1.87
C GLU A 55 1.94 -14.37 -2.12
N ILE A 56 2.98 -13.68 -1.60
CA ILE A 56 3.20 -12.26 -1.90
C ILE A 56 3.36 -12.05 -3.41
N THR A 57 4.15 -12.89 -4.08
CA THR A 57 4.41 -12.79 -5.51
C THR A 57 3.14 -12.97 -6.33
N ASP A 58 2.30 -13.94 -5.95
CA ASP A 58 1.01 -14.19 -6.60
C ASP A 58 0.04 -13.01 -6.42
N ARG A 59 -0.05 -12.46 -5.21
CA ARG A 59 -0.85 -11.25 -4.93
C ARG A 59 -0.38 -10.04 -5.75
N ILE A 60 0.93 -9.87 -5.94
CA ILE A 60 1.48 -8.84 -6.83
C ILE A 60 0.98 -9.03 -8.27
N GLN A 61 0.91 -10.28 -8.76
CA GLN A 61 0.37 -10.54 -10.10
C GLN A 61 -1.12 -10.24 -10.18
N HIS A 62 -1.93 -10.62 -9.18
CA HIS A 62 -3.35 -10.26 -9.14
C HIS A 62 -3.57 -8.74 -9.12
N ILE A 63 -2.77 -7.99 -8.35
CA ILE A 63 -2.81 -6.52 -8.34
C ILE A 63 -2.55 -5.95 -9.74
N ARG A 64 -1.61 -6.53 -10.49
CA ARG A 64 -1.23 -6.02 -11.81
C ARG A 64 -2.21 -6.40 -12.91
N ASN A 65 -2.70 -7.62 -12.87
CA ASN A 65 -3.49 -8.20 -13.95
C ASN A 65 -4.98 -7.93 -13.79
N GLU A 66 -5.44 -7.64 -12.57
CA GLU A 66 -6.85 -7.41 -12.26
C GLU A 66 -7.07 -6.03 -11.64
N LEU A 67 -6.49 -5.75 -10.47
CA LEU A 67 -6.77 -4.52 -9.72
C LEU A 67 -6.40 -3.26 -10.50
N LYS A 68 -5.20 -3.24 -11.08
CA LYS A 68 -4.68 -2.09 -11.81
C LYS A 68 -5.58 -1.74 -13.00
N PRO A 69 -5.89 -2.65 -13.94
CA PRO A 69 -6.81 -2.37 -15.03
C PRO A 69 -8.17 -1.83 -14.56
N ASP A 70 -8.75 -2.42 -13.52
CA ASP A 70 -10.06 -2.03 -13.00
C ASP A 70 -10.03 -0.62 -12.40
N LEU A 71 -9.01 -0.32 -11.60
CA LEU A 71 -8.79 1.02 -11.04
C LEU A 71 -8.53 2.06 -12.14
N GLU A 72 -7.67 1.76 -13.10
CA GLU A 72 -7.35 2.68 -14.19
C GLU A 72 -8.60 3.03 -15.02
N LYS A 73 -9.45 2.02 -15.26
CA LYS A 73 -10.75 2.20 -15.94
C LYS A 73 -11.69 3.05 -15.09
N THR A 74 -11.79 2.77 -13.80
CA THR A 74 -12.69 3.47 -12.87
C THR A 74 -12.30 4.94 -12.71
N LEU A 75 -11.00 5.22 -12.57
CA LEU A 75 -10.46 6.56 -12.36
C LEU A 75 -10.26 7.34 -13.68
N GLY A 76 -10.30 6.67 -14.83
CA GLY A 76 -9.93 7.26 -16.12
C GLY A 76 -8.48 7.76 -16.16
N LEU A 77 -7.59 7.15 -15.37
CA LEU A 77 -6.18 7.53 -15.23
C LEU A 77 -5.30 6.30 -15.34
N LYS A 78 -4.09 6.44 -15.91
CA LYS A 78 -3.09 5.37 -15.92
C LYS A 78 -2.23 5.44 -14.65
N ILE A 79 -1.94 4.32 -14.02
CA ILE A 79 -0.97 4.25 -12.93
C ILE A 79 0.41 4.03 -13.56
N ARG A 80 1.22 5.08 -13.60
CA ARG A 80 2.46 5.16 -14.39
C ARG A 80 3.59 4.39 -13.73
N ASN A 81 3.77 4.59 -12.42
CA ASN A 81 4.74 3.88 -11.63
C ASN A 81 4.27 2.44 -11.41
N LYS A 82 5.15 1.47 -11.69
CA LYS A 82 4.83 0.05 -11.63
C LYS A 82 4.74 -0.48 -10.19
N GLU A 83 5.28 0.25 -9.22
CA GLU A 83 5.38 -0.18 -7.83
C GLU A 83 4.39 0.53 -6.92
N PHE A 84 3.97 1.76 -7.20
CA PHE A 84 3.10 2.53 -6.30
C PHE A 84 1.84 1.78 -5.86
N LEU A 85 1.11 1.20 -6.81
CA LEU A 85 -0.08 0.41 -6.46
C LEU A 85 0.30 -0.82 -5.64
N VAL A 86 1.37 -1.52 -6.01
CA VAL A 86 1.83 -2.71 -5.28
C VAL A 86 2.22 -2.35 -3.84
N VAL A 87 2.99 -1.28 -3.66
CA VAL A 87 3.40 -0.75 -2.35
C VAL A 87 2.19 -0.39 -1.50
N ALA A 88 1.21 0.31 -2.08
CA ALA A 88 -0.02 0.70 -1.38
C ALA A 88 -0.81 -0.50 -0.84
N MET A 89 -0.65 -1.69 -1.42
CA MET A 89 -1.35 -2.90 -0.95
C MET A 89 -0.64 -3.62 0.19
N PHE A 90 0.62 -3.31 0.52
CA PHE A 90 1.37 -3.96 1.61
C PHE A 90 0.82 -3.59 2.99
N GLN A 91 0.53 -4.63 3.79
CA GLN A 91 0.02 -4.48 5.16
C GLN A 91 1.13 -4.71 6.21
N PRO A 92 0.97 -4.21 7.45
CA PRO A 92 2.01 -4.33 8.50
C PRO A 92 2.46 -5.77 8.79
N SER A 93 1.62 -6.78 8.54
CA SER A 93 1.97 -8.19 8.77
C SER A 93 3.11 -8.70 7.89
N THR A 94 3.35 -8.11 6.70
CA THR A 94 4.46 -8.50 5.83
C THR A 94 5.82 -8.10 6.40
N LYS A 95 5.86 -6.99 7.15
CA LYS A 95 7.08 -6.52 7.82
C LYS A 95 7.64 -7.56 8.78
N ASN A 96 6.75 -8.23 9.52
CA ASN A 96 7.14 -9.28 10.48
C ASN A 96 7.80 -10.47 9.77
N LEU A 97 7.30 -10.86 8.60
CA LEU A 97 7.93 -11.91 7.79
C LEU A 97 9.36 -11.51 7.40
N PHE A 98 9.55 -10.32 6.85
CA PHE A 98 10.87 -9.88 6.40
C PHE A 98 11.87 -9.73 7.55
N LEU A 99 11.42 -9.20 8.71
CA LEU A 99 12.25 -9.14 9.92
C LEU A 99 12.64 -10.54 10.43
N GLU A 100 11.72 -11.50 10.39
CA GLU A 100 12.00 -12.86 10.84
C GLU A 100 13.04 -13.55 9.94
N ILE A 101 12.92 -13.36 8.62
CA ILE A 101 13.87 -13.88 7.64
C ILE A 101 15.22 -13.18 7.83
N GLU A 102 15.24 -11.85 7.90
CA GLU A 102 16.46 -11.07 8.12
C GLU A 102 17.22 -11.56 9.36
N ALA A 103 16.53 -11.78 10.49
CA ALA A 103 17.16 -12.23 11.73
C ALA A 103 17.86 -13.60 11.61
N GLU A 104 17.37 -14.49 10.74
CA GLU A 104 18.01 -15.78 10.45
C GLU A 104 19.25 -15.58 9.58
N TYR A 105 19.12 -14.81 8.50
CA TYR A 105 20.19 -14.62 7.51
C TYR A 105 21.27 -13.64 7.97
N ARG A 106 21.01 -12.77 8.95
CA ARG A 106 22.02 -11.86 9.52
C ARG A 106 23.18 -12.60 10.22
N ARG A 107 22.99 -13.89 10.55
CA ARG A 107 24.01 -14.72 11.21
C ARG A 107 24.94 -15.43 10.22
N GLU A 108 24.63 -15.42 8.93
CA GLU A 108 25.43 -16.02 7.86
C GLU A 108 25.94 -14.91 6.94
N ASP A 109 27.06 -15.12 6.25
CA ASP A 109 27.65 -14.16 5.30
C ASP A 109 26.67 -14.00 4.12
N ASN A 110 25.75 -13.04 4.24
CA ASN A 110 24.48 -13.09 3.52
C ASN A 110 24.61 -12.54 2.09
N VAL A 111 24.31 -13.40 1.12
CA VAL A 111 24.29 -13.09 -0.33
C VAL A 111 23.18 -12.10 -0.70
N PHE A 112 22.13 -11.97 0.11
CA PHE A 112 21.00 -11.07 -0.16
C PHE A 112 21.32 -9.60 0.14
N GLY A 113 22.18 -9.32 1.13
CA GLY A 113 22.55 -7.95 1.54
C GLY A 113 21.50 -7.26 2.44
N LEU A 114 21.98 -6.43 3.38
CA LEU A 114 21.15 -5.75 4.39
C LEU A 114 20.20 -4.70 3.78
N GLU A 115 20.70 -3.89 2.83
CA GLU A 115 19.91 -2.85 2.15
C GLU A 115 18.64 -3.40 1.50
N ARG A 116 18.70 -4.60 0.92
CA ARG A 116 17.54 -5.24 0.29
C ARG A 116 16.46 -5.63 1.30
N PHE A 117 16.85 -6.00 2.53
CA PHE A 117 15.89 -6.26 3.60
C PHE A 117 15.26 -4.98 4.10
N GLU A 118 16.06 -3.92 4.33
CA GLU A 118 15.54 -2.62 4.78
C GLU A 118 14.43 -2.12 3.87
N ASP A 119 14.63 -2.22 2.56
CA ASP A 119 13.62 -1.85 1.57
C ASP A 119 12.33 -2.67 1.70
N LEU A 120 12.42 -4.00 1.77
CA LEU A 120 11.24 -4.88 1.91
C LEU A 120 10.51 -4.68 3.25
N ILE A 121 11.26 -4.49 4.33
CA ILE A 121 10.75 -4.21 5.67
C ILE A 121 9.99 -2.87 5.70
N SER A 122 10.44 -1.89 4.90
CA SER A 122 9.85 -0.55 4.89
C SER A 122 8.55 -0.44 4.09
N LEU A 123 8.20 -1.42 3.24
CA LEU A 123 7.09 -1.32 2.28
C LEU A 123 5.75 -0.90 2.92
N SER A 124 5.38 -1.50 4.05
CA SER A 124 4.13 -1.16 4.75
C SER A 124 4.16 0.25 5.35
N GLU A 125 5.34 0.77 5.72
CA GLU A 125 5.45 2.16 6.20
C GLU A 125 5.39 3.14 5.03
N VAL A 126 6.00 2.81 3.88
CA VAL A 126 5.88 3.61 2.66
C VAL A 126 4.41 3.67 2.21
N ALA A 127 3.66 2.56 2.30
CA ALA A 127 2.22 2.53 2.02
C ALA A 127 1.45 3.54 2.89
N LYS A 128 1.74 3.61 4.20
CA LYS A 128 1.15 4.59 5.10
C LYS A 128 1.52 6.03 4.75
N VAL A 129 2.74 6.29 4.30
CA VAL A 129 3.15 7.63 3.85
C VAL A 129 2.36 8.05 2.62
N ILE A 130 2.14 7.14 1.66
CA ILE A 130 1.30 7.39 0.48
C ILE A 130 -0.15 7.66 0.92
N ALA A 131 -0.69 6.85 1.84
CA ALA A 131 -2.02 7.06 2.39
C ALA A 131 -2.16 8.42 3.08
N LEU A 132 -1.20 8.81 3.92
CA LEU A 132 -1.20 10.11 4.60
C LEU A 132 -1.25 11.28 3.62
N LEU A 133 -0.50 11.21 2.52
CA LEU A 133 -0.57 12.20 1.45
C LEU A 133 -1.95 12.23 0.78
N GLY A 134 -2.53 11.05 0.60
CA GLY A 134 -3.87 10.87 0.06
C GLY A 134 -4.98 11.42 0.95
N ASP A 135 -4.95 11.15 2.26
CA ASP A 135 -5.89 11.74 3.23
C ASP A 135 -5.85 13.27 3.17
N ALA A 136 -4.65 13.86 3.19
CA ALA A 136 -4.51 15.31 3.05
C ALA A 136 -5.12 15.83 1.73
N ALA A 137 -4.91 15.11 0.63
CA ALA A 137 -5.47 15.45 -0.67
C ALA A 137 -7.00 15.28 -0.73
N ILE A 138 -7.55 14.21 -0.16
CA ILE A 138 -8.99 13.98 -0.02
C ILE A 138 -9.62 15.09 0.80
N SER A 139 -9.06 15.35 1.99
CA SER A 139 -9.52 16.37 2.92
C SER A 139 -9.60 17.74 2.26
N MET A 140 -8.58 18.13 1.49
CA MET A 140 -8.58 19.38 0.74
C MET A 140 -9.57 19.33 -0.43
N GLY A 141 -9.63 18.22 -1.17
CA GLY A 141 -10.50 18.07 -2.33
C GLY A 141 -11.99 18.17 -1.98
N VAL A 142 -12.39 17.51 -0.89
CA VAL A 142 -13.77 17.57 -0.37
C VAL A 142 -14.11 19.00 0.06
N LEU A 143 -13.19 19.69 0.74
CA LEU A 143 -13.41 21.09 1.11
C LEU A 143 -13.60 21.99 -0.12
N TYR A 144 -12.79 21.82 -1.16
CA TYR A 144 -12.96 22.56 -2.42
C TYR A 144 -14.31 22.26 -3.09
N HIS A 145 -14.77 21.02 -3.04
CA HIS A 145 -16.05 20.62 -3.63
C HIS A 145 -17.26 21.19 -2.87
N LEU A 146 -17.16 21.23 -1.53
CA LEU A 146 -18.21 21.77 -0.67
C LEU A 146 -18.20 23.31 -0.58
N TRP A 147 -17.06 23.93 -0.91
CA TRP A 147 -16.90 25.37 -0.76
C TRP A 147 -17.87 26.14 -1.65
N GLN A 148 -18.58 27.09 -1.06
CA GLN A 148 -19.42 28.05 -1.75
C GLN A 148 -18.96 29.48 -1.39
N PRO A 149 -19.08 30.45 -2.32
CA PRO A 149 -18.62 31.83 -2.11
C PRO A 149 -19.43 32.64 -1.08
N ASN A 150 -20.45 32.05 -0.47
CA ASN A 150 -21.21 32.65 0.63
C ASN A 150 -20.63 32.15 1.96
N VAL A 151 -20.77 32.94 3.03
CA VAL A 151 -20.36 32.54 4.38
C VAL A 151 -21.25 31.37 4.84
N VAL A 152 -20.93 30.16 4.37
CA VAL A 152 -21.46 28.93 4.92
C VAL A 152 -20.93 28.84 6.35
N ASP A 153 -21.82 28.59 7.29
CA ASP A 153 -21.44 28.31 8.67
C ASP A 153 -20.33 27.25 8.68
N VAL A 154 -19.18 27.62 9.23
CA VAL A 154 -18.00 26.75 9.33
C VAL A 154 -18.37 25.43 10.02
N GLY A 155 -19.33 25.45 10.95
CA GLY A 155 -19.89 24.26 11.58
C GLY A 155 -20.57 23.32 10.56
N ARG A 156 -21.41 23.86 9.67
CA ARG A 156 -22.08 23.09 8.61
C ARG A 156 -21.08 22.52 7.60
N LEU A 157 -20.06 23.29 7.21
CA LEU A 157 -19.00 22.83 6.31
C LEU A 157 -18.20 21.68 6.95
N THR A 158 -17.85 21.83 8.23
CA THR A 158 -17.12 20.82 9.00
C THR A 158 -17.93 19.52 9.11
N GLN A 159 -19.22 19.62 9.44
CA GLN A 159 -20.11 18.45 9.53
C GLN A 159 -20.28 17.76 8.17
N SER A 160 -20.47 18.53 7.09
CA SER A 160 -20.64 17.98 5.75
C SER A 160 -19.38 17.26 5.29
N LYS A 161 -18.21 17.86 5.53
CA LYS A 161 -16.91 17.21 5.28
C LYS A 161 -16.82 15.89 6.05
N ALA A 162 -17.05 15.91 7.37
CA ALA A 162 -16.94 14.74 8.23
C ALA A 162 -17.84 13.59 7.78
N ASN A 163 -19.05 13.89 7.30
CA ASN A 163 -19.96 12.87 6.78
C ASN A 163 -19.40 12.22 5.49
N ILE A 164 -18.84 13.01 4.57
CA ILE A 164 -18.27 12.50 3.30
C ILE A 164 -17.01 11.66 3.56
N VAL A 165 -16.10 12.15 4.41
CA VAL A 165 -14.84 11.46 4.75
C VAL A 165 -14.99 10.48 5.91
N SER A 166 -16.21 10.07 6.23
CA SER A 166 -16.45 9.09 7.28
C SER A 166 -15.86 7.72 6.90
N ASN A 167 -15.36 6.98 7.90
CA ASN A 167 -14.77 5.66 7.69
C ASN A 167 -15.74 4.71 6.93
N GLU A 168 -17.04 4.81 7.20
CA GLU A 168 -18.06 4.01 6.50
C GLU A 168 -18.12 4.33 5.00
N ASN A 169 -18.16 5.61 4.63
CA ASN A 169 -18.19 6.01 3.21
C ASN A 169 -16.91 5.63 2.48
N ILE A 170 -15.75 5.85 3.12
CA ILE A 170 -14.46 5.48 2.52
C ILE A 170 -14.36 3.94 2.42
N ALA A 171 -14.84 3.19 3.42
CA ALA A 171 -14.90 1.73 3.36
C ALA A 171 -15.78 1.22 2.22
N ASN A 172 -16.95 1.83 2.01
CA ASN A 172 -17.82 1.50 0.87
C ASN A 172 -17.15 1.78 -0.48
N LEU A 173 -16.37 2.87 -0.59
CA LEU A 173 -15.58 3.13 -1.79
C LEU A 173 -14.48 2.07 -2.00
N CYS A 174 -13.81 1.67 -0.93
CA CYS A 174 -12.82 0.59 -0.94
C CYS A 174 -13.40 -0.72 -1.50
N ASP A 175 -14.61 -1.07 -1.07
CA ASP A 175 -15.33 -2.26 -1.54
C ASP A 175 -15.72 -2.14 -3.01
N ARG A 176 -16.23 -0.98 -3.45
CA ARG A 176 -16.54 -0.72 -4.87
C ARG A 176 -15.30 -0.83 -5.76
N TRP A 177 -14.14 -0.42 -5.25
CA TRP A 177 -12.86 -0.55 -5.96
C TRP A 177 -12.21 -1.93 -5.79
N GLY A 178 -12.77 -2.80 -4.95
CA GLY A 178 -12.25 -4.14 -4.70
C GLY A 178 -10.81 -4.15 -4.19
N LEU A 179 -10.44 -3.16 -3.35
CA LEU A 179 -9.06 -3.05 -2.83
C LEU A 179 -8.81 -4.04 -1.70
N TYR A 180 -9.76 -4.16 -0.77
CA TYR A 180 -9.58 -4.88 0.49
C TYR A 180 -9.09 -6.31 0.23
N GLU A 181 -9.81 -7.12 -0.54
CA GLU A 181 -9.43 -8.52 -0.82
C GLU A 181 -8.07 -8.70 -1.52
N LYS A 182 -7.54 -7.64 -2.13
CA LYS A 182 -6.28 -7.66 -2.89
C LYS A 182 -5.09 -7.11 -2.10
N ARG A 183 -5.24 -6.91 -0.79
CA ARG A 183 -4.13 -6.58 0.13
C ARG A 183 -3.05 -7.65 0.07
N ILE A 184 -1.82 -7.25 0.37
CA ILE A 184 -0.68 -8.16 0.62
C ILE A 184 -0.50 -8.23 2.12
N HIS A 185 -0.93 -9.32 2.74
CA HIS A 185 -1.04 -9.47 4.19
C HIS A 185 -0.95 -10.93 4.62
N PHE A 186 -0.68 -11.13 5.90
CA PHE A 186 -0.88 -12.39 6.62
C PHE A 186 -1.78 -12.07 7.82
N ASP A 187 -3.08 -12.35 7.72
CA ASP A 187 -4.04 -11.98 8.75
C ASP A 187 -3.91 -12.84 10.03
N PRO A 188 -4.13 -12.27 11.23
CA PRO A 188 -4.52 -13.04 12.40
C PRO A 188 -5.94 -13.60 12.24
N GLU A 189 -6.34 -14.56 13.08
CA GLU A 189 -7.53 -15.39 12.81
C GLU A 189 -8.85 -14.62 12.63
N ILE A 190 -9.09 -13.47 13.28
CA ILE A 190 -10.30 -12.63 13.04
C ILE A 190 -10.04 -11.15 13.39
N PRO A 191 -9.95 -10.23 12.41
CA PRO A 191 -9.91 -8.79 12.67
C PRO A 191 -11.28 -8.24 13.08
N SER A 192 -11.30 -7.18 13.90
CA SER A 192 -12.53 -6.48 14.26
C SER A 192 -13.07 -5.63 13.12
N LYS A 193 -14.38 -5.35 13.11
CA LYS A 193 -15.01 -4.47 12.10
C LYS A 193 -14.33 -3.09 12.00
N SER A 194 -13.93 -2.51 13.13
CA SER A 194 -13.26 -1.20 13.15
C SER A 194 -11.86 -1.25 12.52
N GLU A 195 -11.13 -2.35 12.69
CA GLU A 195 -9.82 -2.55 12.04
C GLU A 195 -9.99 -2.70 10.53
N ILE A 196 -10.99 -3.49 10.10
CA ILE A 196 -11.35 -3.65 8.68
C ILE A 196 -11.68 -2.29 8.05
N GLU A 197 -12.53 -1.49 8.68
CA GLU A 197 -12.91 -0.17 8.17
C GLU A 197 -11.72 0.79 8.12
N HIS A 198 -10.83 0.75 9.12
CA HIS A 198 -9.61 1.54 9.13
C HIS A 198 -8.68 1.16 7.97
N ASP A 199 -8.40 -0.13 7.78
CA ASP A 199 -7.57 -0.63 6.68
C ASP A 199 -8.16 -0.25 5.31
N LYS A 200 -9.49 -0.37 5.16
CA LYS A 200 -10.19 0.06 3.95
C LYS A 200 -10.00 1.55 3.68
N GLY A 201 -10.07 2.37 4.74
CA GLY A 201 -9.78 3.79 4.71
C GLY A 201 -8.40 4.09 4.15
N THR A 202 -7.39 3.52 4.77
CA THR A 202 -5.98 3.67 4.40
C THR A 202 -5.69 3.25 2.96
N LEU A 203 -6.35 2.21 2.46
CA LEU A 203 -6.20 1.79 1.05
C LEU A 203 -6.74 2.84 0.07
N VAL A 204 -7.94 3.38 0.30
CA VAL A 204 -8.52 4.41 -0.57
C VAL A 204 -7.69 5.68 -0.52
N GLU A 205 -7.27 6.09 0.67
CA GLU A 205 -6.32 7.19 0.86
C GLU A 205 -5.05 6.95 0.05
N ALA A 206 -4.46 5.75 0.10
CA ALA A 206 -3.27 5.44 -0.69
C ALA A 206 -3.50 5.61 -2.20
N ILE A 207 -4.66 5.20 -2.74
CA ILE A 207 -5.00 5.43 -4.16
C ILE A 207 -5.02 6.93 -4.49
N TYR A 208 -5.64 7.77 -3.65
CA TYR A 208 -5.61 9.22 -3.85
C TYR A 208 -4.21 9.81 -3.67
N GLY A 209 -3.38 9.23 -2.80
CA GLY A 209 -1.96 9.54 -2.66
C GLY A 209 -1.20 9.30 -3.96
N ILE A 210 -1.44 8.16 -4.63
CA ILE A 210 -0.86 7.84 -5.94
C ILE A 210 -1.28 8.87 -6.99
N ILE A 211 -2.56 9.25 -7.05
CA ILE A 211 -3.06 10.29 -7.97
C ILE A 211 -2.33 11.61 -7.70
N GLN A 212 -2.22 12.00 -6.44
CA GLN A 212 -1.53 13.24 -6.04
C GLN A 212 -0.06 13.23 -6.45
N MET A 213 0.64 12.11 -6.30
CA MET A 213 2.07 11.98 -6.63
C MET A 213 2.32 11.96 -8.14
N GLU A 214 1.47 11.27 -8.92
CA GLU A 214 1.69 11.11 -10.36
C GLU A 214 1.12 12.24 -11.21
N TYR A 215 0.06 12.88 -10.73
CA TYR A 215 -0.73 13.83 -11.51
C TYR A 215 -0.99 15.18 -10.81
N GLY A 216 -0.75 15.26 -9.50
CA GLY A 216 -1.00 16.47 -8.72
C GLY A 216 -2.48 16.68 -8.37
N PHE A 217 -2.70 17.74 -7.59
CA PHE A 217 -3.97 17.99 -6.92
C PHE A 217 -5.15 18.25 -7.87
N GLU A 218 -4.90 18.79 -9.06
CA GLU A 218 -5.96 19.01 -10.06
C GLU A 218 -6.66 17.69 -10.46
N LYS A 219 -5.91 16.60 -10.56
CA LYS A 219 -6.50 15.28 -10.85
C LYS A 219 -7.17 14.65 -9.64
N VAL A 220 -6.72 14.95 -8.43
CA VAL A 220 -7.45 14.60 -7.20
C VAL A 220 -8.84 15.25 -7.21
N LEU A 221 -8.92 16.56 -7.48
CA LEU A 221 -10.20 17.28 -7.54
C LEU A 221 -11.17 16.68 -8.56
N LYS A 222 -10.67 16.30 -9.74
CA LYS A 222 -11.51 15.65 -10.78
C LYS A 222 -12.03 14.28 -10.35
N ASN A 223 -11.34 13.58 -9.46
CA ASN A 223 -11.71 12.25 -8.98
C ASN A 223 -12.38 12.25 -7.60
N ILE A 224 -12.53 13.41 -6.95
CA ILE A 224 -13.11 13.48 -5.60
C ILE A 224 -14.60 13.08 -5.59
N HIS A 225 -15.27 13.17 -6.74
CA HIS A 225 -16.68 12.81 -6.91
C HIS A 225 -16.98 11.34 -6.57
N HIS A 226 -15.98 10.44 -6.57
CA HIS A 226 -16.17 9.05 -6.15
C HIS A 226 -16.50 8.90 -4.65
N LEU A 227 -16.23 9.92 -3.83
CA LEU A 227 -16.56 9.95 -2.39
C LEU A 227 -18.01 10.38 -2.10
N PHE A 228 -18.79 10.68 -3.14
CA PHE A 228 -20.19 11.11 -3.07
C PHE A 228 -21.10 10.04 -3.68
#